data_AF-A0A368H7A0-F1
#
_entry.id   AF-A0A368H7A0-F1
#
_cell.length_a   1.000
_cell.length_b   1.000
_cell.length_c   1.000
_cell.angle_alpha   90.00
_cell.angle_beta   90.00
_cell.angle_gamma   90.00
#
_symmetry.space_group_name_H-M   'P 1'
#
loop_
_entity.id
_entity.type
_entity.pdbx_description
1 polymer ?
#
loop_
_entity_poly.entity_id
_entity_poly.type
_entity_poly.pdbx_seq_one_letter_code
_entity_poly.pdbx_strand_id
1 'polypeptide(L)'
;MIALTGTNLFTHIFGCFFMTLNRYMAVCFPSSYNICWSNRAVRIILLVDIIVSYAICTDLFFNPFIYERTNGGWVLANRQRSVSVSRKLFLFFL
;
A
#
# COMPACT_ATOMS: atom_id res chain seq x y z
N MET A 1 -12.34 -6.14 -4.29
CA MET A 1 -11.57 -7.00 -3.36
C MET A 1 -10.06 -6.85 -3.52
N ILE A 2 -9.49 -6.93 -4.73
CA ILE A 2 -8.02 -6.84 -4.95
C ILE A 2 -7.39 -5.55 -4.39
N ALA A 3 -8.09 -4.41 -4.46
CA ALA A 3 -7.58 -3.14 -3.95
C ALA A 3 -7.39 -3.14 -2.41
N LEU A 4 -8.33 -3.73 -1.65
CA LEU A 4 -8.23 -3.85 -0.19
C LEU A 4 -7.15 -4.84 0.24
N THR A 5 -6.96 -5.91 -0.52
CA THR A 5 -5.85 -6.85 -0.31
C THR A 5 -4.50 -6.17 -0.57
N GLY A 6 -4.41 -5.36 -1.63
CA GLY A 6 -3.22 -4.57 -1.95
C GLY A 6 -2.87 -3.55 -0.87
N THR A 7 -3.84 -2.74 -0.42
CA THR A 7 -3.61 -1.76 0.65
C THR A 7 -3.12 -2.43 1.94
N ASN A 8 -3.74 -3.55 2.33
CA ASN A 8 -3.35 -4.28 3.54
C ASN A 8 -1.95 -4.88 3.43
N LEU A 9 -1.56 -5.36 2.24
CA LEU A 9 -0.20 -5.85 2.00
C LEU A 9 0.83 -4.73 2.18
N PHE A 10 0.58 -3.53 1.63
CA PHE A 10 1.49 -2.40 1.77
C PHE A 10 1.60 -1.93 3.22
N THR A 11 0.48 -1.74 3.91
CA THR A 11 0.47 -1.38 5.33
C THR A 11 1.21 -2.42 6.18
N HIS A 12 1.07 -3.71 5.85
CA HIS A 12 1.81 -4.76 6.55
C HIS A 12 3.32 -4.69 6.30
N ILE A 13 3.76 -4.52 5.04
CA ILE A 13 5.19 -4.42 4.68
C ILE A 13 5.83 -3.23 5.37
N PHE A 14 5.22 -2.05 5.27
CA PHE A 14 5.73 -0.84 5.91
C PHE A 14 5.68 -0.94 7.44
N GLY A 15 4.62 -1.51 8.02
CA GLY A 15 4.54 -1.79 9.44
C GLY A 15 5.68 -2.69 9.94
N CYS A 16 5.95 -3.79 9.24
CA CYS A 16 7.10 -4.67 9.56
C CYS A 16 8.44 -3.95 9.45
N PHE A 17 8.61 -3.13 8.40
CA PHE A 17 9.80 -2.32 8.23
C PHE A 17 10.00 -1.33 9.39
N PHE A 18 8.95 -0.59 9.78
CA PHE A 18 9.03 0.36 10.89
C PHE A 18 9.28 -0.32 12.24
N MET A 19 8.68 -1.49 12.50
CA MET A 19 8.99 -2.27 13.71
C MET A 19 10.46 -2.68 13.78
N THR A 20 11.03 -3.08 12.64
CA THR A 20 12.45 -3.45 12.54
C THR A 20 13.35 -2.25 12.73
N LEU A 21 13.05 -1.13 12.06
CA LEU A 21 13.79 0.11 12.19
C LEU A 21 13.75 0.67 13.62
N ASN A 22 12.59 0.56 14.28
CA ASN A 22 12.43 0.93 15.68
C ASN A 22 13.40 0.15 16.58
N ARG A 23 13.41 -1.18 16.47
CA ARG A 23 14.33 -2.03 17.25
C ARG A 23 15.79 -1.75 16.92
N TYR A 24 16.13 -1.56 15.65
CA TYR A 24 17.48 -1.22 15.23
C TYR A 24 17.96 0.10 15.85
N MET A 25 17.14 1.15 15.77
CA MET A 25 17.45 2.47 16.34
C MET A 25 17.55 2.44 17.86
N ALA A 26 16.74 1.61 18.53
CA ALA A 26 16.80 1.44 19.99
C ALA A 26 18.16 0.90 20.45
N VAL A 27 18.76 0.01 19.65
CA VAL A 27 20.04 -0.65 19.97
C VAL A 27 21.23 0.18 19.50
N CYS A 28 21.21 0.68 18.27
CA CYS A 28 22.35 1.34 17.65
C CYS A 28 22.45 2.83 17.98
N PHE A 29 21.33 3.50 18.28
CA PHE A 29 21.28 4.96 18.48
C PHE A 29 20.42 5.35 19.70
N PRO A 30 20.78 4.90 20.92
CA PRO A 30 19.96 5.12 22.12
C PRO A 30 19.79 6.61 22.47
N SER A 31 20.77 7.46 22.16
CA SER A 31 20.71 8.91 22.40
C SER A 31 19.66 9.62 21.55
N SER A 32 19.51 9.21 20.30
CA SER A 32 18.55 9.79 19.34
C SER A 32 17.21 9.06 19.32
N TYR A 33 17.13 7.86 19.92
CA TYR A 33 15.94 7.01 19.89
C TYR A 33 14.70 7.70 20.45
N ASN A 34 14.79 8.29 21.63
CA ASN A 34 13.64 8.95 22.27
C ASN A 34 13.10 10.17 21.49
N ILE A 35 13.95 10.79 20.66
CA ILE A 35 13.56 11.93 19.82
C ILE A 35 12.82 11.42 18.59
N CYS A 36 13.40 10.46 17.87
CA CYS A 36 12.82 9.90 16.63
C CYS A 36 11.59 9.02 16.88
N TRP A 37 11.55 8.28 17.99
CA TRP A 37 10.51 7.29 18.31
C TRP A 37 9.61 7.71 19.47
N SER A 38 9.45 9.01 19.68
CA SER A 38 8.47 9.53 20.65
C SER A 38 7.05 9.07 20.27
N ASN A 39 6.17 8.93 21.27
CA ASN A 39 4.77 8.51 21.05
C ASN A 39 4.03 9.37 20.01
N ARG A 40 4.39 10.67 19.89
CA ARG A 40 3.83 11.57 18.87
C ARG A 40 4.39 11.24 17.48
N ALA A 41 5.70 11.03 17.36
CA ALA A 41 6.34 10.68 16.09
C ALA A 41 5.82 9.34 15.55
N VAL A 42 5.71 8.31 16.40
CA VAL A 42 5.16 7.00 16.01
C VAL A 42 3.74 7.12 15.45
N ARG A 43 2.90 7.95 16.10
CA ARG A 43 1.52 8.15 15.65
C ARG A 43 1.45 8.84 14.28
N ILE A 44 2.35 9.79 14.01
CA ILE A 44 2.47 10.45 12.71
C ILE A 44 2.95 9.46 11.65
N ILE A 45 3.98 8.66 11.95
CA ILE A 45 4.52 7.65 11.02
C ILE A 45 3.44 6.65 10.61
N LEU A 46 2.64 6.15 11.57
CA LEU A 46 1.54 5.23 11.29
C LEU A 46 0.42 5.87 10.44
N LEU A 47 0.09 7.14 10.68
CA LEU A 47 -0.88 7.85 9.84
C LEU A 47 -0.38 8.02 8.40
N VAL A 48 0.90 8.41 8.24
CA VAL A 48 1.53 8.55 6.93
C VAL A 48 1.56 7.21 6.19
N ASP A 49 1.87 6.12 6.89
CA ASP A 49 1.88 4.77 6.31
C ASP A 49 0.52 4.37 5.71
N ILE A 50 -0.57 4.61 6.45
CA ILE A 50 -1.92 4.35 5.95
C ILE A 50 -2.19 5.21 4.71
N ILE A 51 -1.91 6.52 4.77
CA ILE A 51 -2.15 7.43 3.64
C ILE A 51 -1.38 6.98 2.39
N VAL A 52 -0.10 6.64 2.53
CA VAL A 52 0.75 6.18 1.42
C VAL A 52 0.24 4.85 0.85
N SER A 53 -0.15 3.91 1.71
CA SER A 53 -0.71 2.61 1.30
C SER A 53 -1.99 2.79 0.46
N TYR A 54 -2.87 3.71 0.86
CA TYR A 54 -4.05 4.06 0.08
C TYR A 54 -3.71 4.81 -1.21
N ALA A 55 -2.77 5.77 -1.16
CA ALA A 55 -2.33 6.55 -2.32
C ALA A 55 -1.82 5.65 -3.45
N ILE A 56 -1.00 4.65 -3.14
CA ILE A 56 -0.47 3.68 -4.11
C ILE A 56 -1.61 2.85 -4.75
N CYS A 57 -2.65 2.54 -3.98
CA CYS A 57 -3.78 1.77 -4.47
C CYS A 57 -4.89 2.62 -5.11
N THR A 58 -4.78 3.95 -5.14
CA THR A 58 -5.79 4.84 -5.76
C THR A 58 -6.04 4.48 -7.22
N ASP A 59 -4.99 4.22 -8.00
CA ASP A 59 -5.10 3.78 -9.39
C ASP A 59 -5.88 2.46 -9.54
N LEU A 60 -5.90 1.61 -8.51
CA LEU A 60 -6.70 0.40 -8.48
C LEU A 60 -8.18 0.66 -8.20
N PHE A 61 -8.51 1.73 -7.46
CA PHE A 61 -9.86 2.14 -7.11
C PHE A 61 -10.53 2.99 -8.20
N PHE A 62 -9.77 3.88 -8.85
CA PHE A 62 -10.31 4.85 -9.81
C PHE A 62 -10.27 4.39 -11.27
N ASN A 63 -9.80 3.18 -11.57
CA ASN A 63 -9.92 2.62 -12.91
C ASN A 63 -11.30 1.97 -13.11
N PRO A 64 -12.24 2.62 -13.83
CA PRO A 64 -13.52 2.03 -14.14
C PRO A 64 -13.34 0.76 -14.97
N PHE A 65 -14.12 -0.26 -14.64
CA PHE A 65 -14.24 -1.47 -15.45
C PHE A 65 -15.14 -1.15 -16.64
N ILE A 66 -14.65 -1.40 -17.87
CA ILE A 66 -15.51 -1.35 -19.05
C ILE A 66 -16.23 -2.68 -19.12
N TYR A 67 -17.55 -2.63 -19.02
CA TYR A 67 -18.43 -3.76 -19.27
C TYR A 67 -18.89 -3.66 -20.72
N GLU A 68 -18.59 -4.67 -21.54
CA GLU A 68 -19.22 -4.78 -22.85
C GLU A 68 -20.47 -5.66 -22.71
N ARG A 69 -21.50 -5.28 -23.47
CA ARG A 69 -22.76 -6.00 -23.50
C ARG A 69 -22.70 -6.98 -24.66
N THR A 70 -22.62 -8.27 -24.38
CA THR A 70 -22.57 -9.32 -25.41
C THR A 70 -23.78 -10.25 -25.22
N ASN A 71 -24.61 -10.36 -26.28
CA ASN A 71 -25.74 -11.28 -26.45
C ASN A 71 -26.45 -11.76 -25.17
N GLY A 72 -27.04 -10.82 -24.42
CA GLY A 72 -27.95 -11.12 -23.30
C GLY A 72 -27.34 -11.01 -21.89
N GLY A 73 -26.03 -10.80 -21.76
CA GLY A 73 -25.36 -10.63 -20.47
C GLY A 73 -24.34 -9.48 -20.45
N TRP A 74 -24.01 -9.01 -19.25
CA TRP A 74 -22.89 -8.09 -19.03
C TRP A 74 -21.62 -8.91 -18.87
N VAL A 75 -20.67 -8.77 -19.79
CA VAL A 75 -19.38 -9.47 -19.74
C VAL A 75 -18.28 -8.43 -19.51
N LEU A 76 -17.37 -8.73 -18.58
CA LEU A 76 -16.30 -7.82 -18.17
C LEU A 76 -15.23 -7.81 -19.27
N ALA A 77 -15.20 -6.74 -20.07
CA ALA A 77 -14.45 -6.73 -21.33
C ALA A 77 -12.98 -6.34 -21.17
N ASN A 78 -12.71 -5.26 -20.43
CA ASN A 78 -11.35 -4.84 -20.06
C ASN A 78 -11.36 -3.63 -19.10
N ARG A 79 -10.20 -3.31 -18.49
CA ARG A 79 -9.99 -2.03 -17.79
C ARG A 79 -9.63 -0.92 -18.79
N GLN A 80 -10.21 0.27 -18.62
CA GLN A 80 -10.07 1.42 -19.53
C GLN A 80 -8.64 1.99 -19.63
N ARG A 81 -7.79 1.74 -18.63
CA ARG A 81 -6.34 1.96 -18.72
C ARG A 81 -5.59 0.68 -18.40
N SER A 82 -4.57 0.38 -19.20
CA SER A 82 -3.56 -0.61 -18.85
C SER A 82 -2.87 -0.13 -17.57
N VAL A 83 -2.98 -0.94 -16.51
CA VAL A 83 -2.33 -0.64 -15.23
C VAL A 83 -0.83 -0.85 -15.43
N SER A 84 -0.12 0.17 -15.91
CA SER A 84 1.31 0.10 -16.21
C SER A 84 2.16 -0.09 -14.95
N VAL A 85 1.66 0.36 -13.80
CA VAL A 85 2.42 0.39 -12.54
C VAL A 85 2.27 -0.93 -11.74
N SER A 86 1.09 -1.55 -11.69
CA SER A 86 0.87 -2.75 -10.86
C SER A 86 1.50 -4.03 -11.42
N ARG A 87 1.75 -4.14 -12.73
CA ARG A 87 2.33 -5.38 -13.28
C ARG A 87 3.77 -5.59 -12.82
N LYS A 88 4.55 -4.51 -12.63
CA LYS A 88 5.94 -4.61 -12.15
C LYS A 88 6.03 -4.84 -10.64
N LEU A 89 5.17 -4.21 -9.85
CA LEU A 89 5.20 -4.39 -8.39
C LEU A 89 4.64 -5.75 -7.96
N PHE A 90 3.56 -6.22 -8.57
CA PHE A 90 2.97 -7.52 -8.23
C PHE A 90 3.87 -8.71 -8.62
N LEU A 91 4.65 -8.59 -9.70
CA LEU A 91 5.68 -9.57 -10.09
C LEU A 91 6.95 -9.53 -9.22
N PHE A 92 7.15 -8.46 -8.44
CA PHE A 92 8.31 -8.35 -7.52
C PHE A 92 8.02 -8.96 -6.15
N PHE A 93 6.74 -9.14 -5.80
CA PHE A 93 6.28 -9.65 -4.52
C PHE A 93 5.61 -11.04 -4.60
N LEU A 94 5.71 -11.73 -5.74
CA LEU A 94 5.22 -13.09 -5.98
C LEU A 94 6.34 -13.96 -6.52
#